data_AF-A0A4S8LE15-F1
#
_entry.id   AF-A0A4S8LE15-F1
#
_cell.length_a   1.000
_cell.length_b   1.000
_cell.length_c   1.000
_cell.angle_alpha   90.00
_cell.angle_beta   90.00
_cell.angle_gamma   90.00
#
_symmetry.space_group_name_H-M   'P 1'
#
loop_
_entity.id
_entity.type
_entity.pdbx_description
1 polymer ?
#
loop_
_entity_poly.entity_id
_entity_poly.type
_entity_poly.pdbx_seq_one_letter_code
_entity_poly.pdbx_strand_id
1 'polypeptide(L)'
;STVYKHYEKPRVVIQNDVVKYVFRCKSAKTEIVRARYDTATTNLVNHRDSCEKRVAPPEQAITAYLPGGHYNKGEFRVHRALWIGRRNRPHRSITDPEFKKMLLSLNTNALLQSRQTVSRDIIRIHNLSTPHIASILQQHKGFLHISFDGWTAPNVLSFFGIDVHYADERGNLVSFTLDFVP
;
A
#
# COMPACT_ATOMS: atom_id res chain seq x y z
N SER A 1 -3.45 30.29 -11.69
CA SER A 1 -4.12 28.98 -11.49
C SER A 1 -5.43 29.19 -10.74
N THR A 2 -6.51 28.56 -11.17
CA THR A 2 -7.86 28.67 -10.57
C THR A 2 -7.97 28.00 -9.20
N VAL A 3 -7.06 27.07 -8.89
CA VAL A 3 -7.01 26.29 -7.63
C VAL A 3 -6.94 27.18 -6.39
N TYR A 4 -6.22 28.30 -6.47
CA TYR A 4 -6.06 29.20 -5.33
C TYR A 4 -7.36 29.91 -4.91
N LYS A 5 -8.39 29.97 -5.77
CA LYS A 5 -9.69 30.56 -5.43
C LYS A 5 -10.43 29.78 -4.33
N HIS A 6 -10.16 28.48 -4.20
CA HIS A 6 -10.74 27.59 -3.18
C HIS A 6 -10.22 27.87 -1.76
N TYR A 7 -9.10 28.58 -1.64
CA TYR A 7 -8.43 28.86 -0.38
C TYR A 7 -8.57 30.34 -0.01
N GLU A 8 -8.48 30.63 1.28
CA GLU A 8 -8.29 31.98 1.80
C GLU A 8 -6.91 32.51 1.38
N LYS A 9 -6.68 33.83 1.53
CA LYS A 9 -5.39 34.44 1.21
C LYS A 9 -4.30 33.75 2.06
N PRO A 10 -3.24 33.19 1.43
CA PRO A 10 -2.27 32.39 2.16
C PRO A 10 -1.48 33.24 3.14
N ARG A 11 -1.15 32.66 4.30
CA ARG A 11 -0.24 33.25 5.28
C ARG A 11 1.15 32.64 5.15
N VAL A 12 2.18 33.43 5.42
CA VAL A 12 3.58 32.99 5.37
C VAL A 12 4.04 32.63 6.77
N VAL A 13 4.69 31.47 6.90
CA VAL A 13 5.28 31.00 8.16
C VAL A 13 6.71 30.56 7.88
N ILE A 14 7.64 30.91 8.77
CA ILE A 14 9.02 30.44 8.73
C ILE A 14 9.15 29.33 9.77
N GLN A 15 9.57 28.14 9.34
CA GLN A 15 9.77 26.99 10.22
C GLN A 15 11.05 26.27 9.81
N ASN A 16 11.99 26.14 10.74
CA ASN A 16 13.32 25.56 10.52
C ASN A 16 14.04 26.21 9.31
N ASP A 17 14.11 27.54 9.28
CA ASP A 17 14.70 28.36 8.20
C ASP A 17 14.10 28.17 6.79
N VAL A 18 12.98 27.44 6.68
CA VAL A 18 12.25 27.28 5.42
C VAL A 18 11.00 28.15 5.44
N VAL A 19 10.90 29.03 4.44
CA VAL A 19 9.69 29.81 4.16
C VAL A 19 8.59 28.87 3.66
N LYS A 20 7.45 28.84 4.33
CA LYS A 20 6.27 28.04 3.98
C LYS A 20 5.03 28.92 3.78
N TYR A 21 4.21 28.55 2.81
CA TYR A 21 2.87 29.12 2.60
C TYR A 21 1.83 28.19 3.21
N VAL A 22 0.93 28.75 4.01
CA VAL A 22 -0.20 28.04 4.61
C VAL A 22 -1.48 28.48 3.91
N PHE A 23 -2.12 27.51 3.25
CA PHE A 23 -3.39 27.68 2.55
C PHE A 23 -4.53 27.12 3.40
N ARG A 24 -5.47 27.98 3.81
CA ARG A 24 -6.65 27.56 4.56
C ARG A 24 -7.84 27.38 3.62
N CYS A 25 -8.47 26.20 3.66
CA CYS A 25 -9.64 25.90 2.85
C CYS A 25 -10.83 26.76 3.29
N LYS A 26 -11.56 27.36 2.34
CA LYS A 26 -12.75 28.17 2.65
C LYS A 26 -13.90 27.33 3.22
N SER A 27 -14.10 26.11 2.69
CA SER A 27 -15.22 25.22 3.02
C SER A 27 -14.94 24.35 4.25
N ALA A 28 -13.88 23.52 4.21
CA ALA A 28 -13.57 22.57 5.27
C ALA A 28 -12.74 23.17 6.42
N LYS A 29 -12.27 24.41 6.29
CA LYS A 29 -11.41 25.13 7.25
C LYS A 29 -10.07 24.45 7.59
N THR A 30 -9.70 23.37 6.91
CA THR A 30 -8.42 22.68 7.03
C THR A 30 -7.26 23.49 6.44
N GLU A 31 -6.07 23.36 7.02
CA GLU A 31 -4.85 24.04 6.55
C GLU A 31 -3.92 23.10 5.78
N ILE A 32 -3.34 23.60 4.68
CA ILE A 32 -2.36 22.90 3.86
C ILE A 32 -1.09 23.74 3.82
N VAL A 33 0.04 23.14 4.21
CA VAL A 33 1.33 23.82 4.26
C VAL A 33 2.19 23.42 3.07
N ARG A 34 2.86 24.39 2.44
CA ARG A 34 3.78 24.17 1.30
C ARG A 34 5.07 24.94 1.49
N ALA A 35 6.21 24.32 1.22
CA ALA A 35 7.48 25.02 1.18
C ALA A 35 7.55 25.95 -0.04
N ARG A 36 8.27 27.07 0.07
CA ARG A 36 8.38 28.07 -1.01
C ARG A 36 8.97 27.52 -2.31
N TYR A 37 9.88 26.55 -2.20
CA TYR A 37 10.53 25.89 -3.34
C TYR A 37 9.67 24.80 -4.01
N ASP A 38 8.51 24.45 -3.45
CA ASP A 38 7.58 23.52 -4.07
C ASP A 38 6.76 24.24 -5.16
N THR A 39 7.00 23.89 -6.42
CA THR A 39 6.31 24.45 -7.59
C THR A 39 5.06 23.67 -8.00
N ALA A 40 4.83 22.47 -7.44
CA ALA A 40 3.75 21.57 -7.85
C ALA A 40 2.43 21.81 -7.10
N THR A 41 1.36 22.13 -7.82
CA THR A 41 0.04 22.42 -7.20
C THR A 41 -0.80 21.18 -6.85
N THR A 42 -0.25 19.98 -7.02
CA THR A 42 -0.96 18.70 -6.94
C THR A 42 -1.66 18.48 -5.59
N ASN A 43 -1.02 18.87 -4.48
CA ASN A 43 -1.63 18.76 -3.15
C ASN A 43 -2.85 19.68 -2.97
N LEU A 44 -2.79 20.91 -3.47
CA LEU A 44 -3.88 21.88 -3.43
C LEU A 44 -5.04 21.46 -4.36
N VAL A 45 -4.72 20.88 -5.52
CA VAL A 45 -5.69 20.31 -6.46
C VAL A 45 -6.39 19.12 -5.84
N ASN A 46 -5.64 18.14 -5.32
CA ASN A 46 -6.19 16.93 -4.71
C ASN A 46 -7.10 17.26 -3.52
N HIS A 47 -6.72 18.23 -2.70
CA HIS A 47 -7.58 18.68 -1.61
C HIS A 47 -8.85 19.35 -2.13
N ARG A 48 -8.77 20.31 -3.08
CA ARG A 48 -9.94 20.97 -3.67
C ARG A 48 -10.92 19.92 -4.20
N ASP A 49 -10.43 18.99 -5.01
CA ASP A 49 -11.27 17.97 -5.66
C ASP A 49 -11.93 17.03 -4.63
N SER A 50 -11.23 16.71 -3.53
CA SER A 50 -11.78 15.95 -2.41
C SER A 50 -12.81 16.77 -1.61
N CYS A 51 -12.54 18.05 -1.39
CA CYS A 51 -13.38 18.97 -0.63
C CYS A 51 -14.69 19.28 -1.38
N GLU A 52 -14.63 19.54 -2.68
CA GLU A 52 -15.81 19.78 -3.52
C GLU A 52 -16.68 18.52 -3.63
N LYS A 53 -16.08 17.32 -3.66
CA LYS A 53 -16.83 16.06 -3.61
C LYS A 53 -17.53 15.80 -2.28
N ARG A 54 -17.06 16.36 -1.17
CA ARG A 54 -17.72 16.25 0.14
C ARG A 54 -18.99 17.10 0.27
N VAL A 55 -19.19 18.07 -0.62
CA VAL A 55 -20.33 19.02 -0.58
C VAL A 55 -21.46 18.59 -1.55
N ALA A 56 -21.42 17.36 -2.09
CA ALA A 56 -22.47 16.90 -3.00
C ALA A 56 -23.85 16.86 -2.29
N PRO A 57 -24.94 17.31 -2.95
CA PRO A 57 -26.29 17.22 -2.42
C PRO A 57 -26.66 15.78 -2.02
N PRO A 58 -27.56 15.57 -1.03
CA PRO A 58 -27.94 14.24 -0.53
C PRO A 58 -28.35 13.24 -1.63
N GLU A 59 -28.97 13.73 -2.70
CA GLU A 59 -29.38 12.93 -3.86
C GLU A 59 -28.19 12.35 -4.66
N GLN A 60 -27.04 13.03 -4.67
CA GLN A 60 -25.81 12.59 -5.34
C GLN A 60 -24.95 11.67 -4.46
N ALA A 61 -25.18 11.66 -3.14
CA ALA A 61 -24.48 10.77 -2.22
C ALA A 61 -24.85 9.30 -2.48
N ILE A 62 -26.09 9.01 -2.89
CA ILE A 62 -26.54 7.66 -3.28
C ILE A 62 -25.85 7.22 -4.59
N THR A 63 -25.63 8.14 -5.53
CA THR A 63 -24.92 7.88 -6.80
C THR A 63 -23.43 7.62 -6.62
N ALA A 64 -22.81 8.12 -5.54
CA ALA A 64 -21.42 7.81 -5.22
C ALA A 64 -21.20 6.36 -4.76
N TYR A 65 -22.25 5.68 -4.26
CA TYR A 65 -22.19 4.26 -3.87
C TYR A 65 -22.53 3.29 -5.02
N LEU A 66 -23.16 3.78 -6.09
CA LEU A 66 -23.69 2.97 -7.19
C LEU A 66 -22.65 2.26 -8.07
N PRO A 67 -21.41 2.74 -8.30
CA PRO A 67 -20.46 2.05 -9.18
C PRO A 67 -19.39 1.21 -8.45
N GLY A 68 -19.47 1.02 -7.12
CA GLY A 68 -18.47 0.21 -6.43
C GLY A 68 -18.29 0.46 -4.94
N GLY A 69 -19.34 0.24 -4.15
CA GLY A 69 -19.31 0.34 -2.69
C GLY A 69 -18.04 -0.25 -2.05
N HIS A 70 -17.54 0.41 -1.01
CA HIS A 70 -16.35 0.05 -0.21
C HIS A 70 -15.03 -0.21 -0.96
N TYR A 71 -14.94 0.04 -2.26
CA TYR A 71 -13.71 -0.25 -3.00
C TYR A 71 -12.59 0.74 -2.65
N ASN A 72 -11.60 0.24 -1.91
CA ASN A 72 -10.37 0.95 -1.60
C ASN A 72 -9.22 0.40 -2.46
N LYS A 73 -8.66 1.26 -3.31
CA LYS A 73 -7.53 0.89 -4.20
C LYS A 73 -6.31 0.40 -3.42
N GLY A 74 -6.00 1.00 -2.28
CA GLY A 74 -4.88 0.62 -1.44
C GLY A 74 -5.07 -0.76 -0.82
N GLU A 75 -6.25 -0.99 -0.24
CA GLU A 75 -6.62 -2.28 0.34
C GLU A 75 -6.62 -3.39 -0.71
N PHE A 76 -7.19 -3.14 -1.90
CA PHE A 76 -7.18 -4.10 -2.99
C PHE A 76 -5.77 -4.47 -3.45
N ARG A 77 -4.82 -3.52 -3.47
CA ARG A 77 -3.41 -3.81 -3.78
C ARG A 77 -2.79 -4.76 -2.76
N VAL A 78 -3.05 -4.53 -1.47
CA VAL A 78 -2.53 -5.37 -0.38
C VAL A 78 -3.10 -6.78 -0.46
N HIS A 79 -4.43 -6.93 -0.51
CA HIS A 79 -5.07 -8.25 -0.56
C HIS A 79 -4.66 -9.05 -1.78
N ARG A 80 -4.52 -8.41 -2.93
CA ARG A 80 -4.02 -9.06 -4.14
C ARG A 80 -2.58 -9.55 -3.97
N ALA A 81 -1.67 -8.71 -3.48
CA ALA A 81 -0.29 -9.12 -3.28
C ALA A 81 -0.18 -10.28 -2.27
N LEU A 82 -0.98 -10.24 -1.20
CA LEU A 82 -1.10 -11.35 -0.25
C LEU A 82 -1.67 -12.62 -0.88
N TRP A 83 -2.71 -12.50 -1.71
CA TRP A 83 -3.28 -13.66 -2.40
C TRP A 83 -2.25 -14.33 -3.31
N ILE A 84 -1.52 -13.53 -4.09
CA ILE A 84 -0.49 -14.03 -5.01
C ILE A 84 0.66 -14.66 -4.23
N GLY A 85 1.21 -13.95 -3.24
CA GLY A 85 2.34 -14.41 -2.44
C GLY A 85 2.01 -15.64 -1.58
N ARG A 86 0.92 -15.60 -0.80
CA ARG A 86 0.57 -16.69 0.13
C ARG A 86 0.07 -17.96 -0.56
N ARG A 87 -0.37 -17.87 -1.81
CA ARG A 87 -0.88 -19.02 -2.58
C ARG A 87 0.06 -19.44 -3.71
N ASN A 88 1.29 -18.92 -3.71
CA ASN A 88 2.32 -19.21 -4.72
C ASN A 88 1.78 -19.08 -6.16
N ARG A 89 0.95 -18.07 -6.42
CA ARG A 89 0.34 -17.90 -7.74
C ARG A 89 1.33 -17.22 -8.69
N PRO A 90 1.39 -17.62 -9.96
CA PRO A 90 2.16 -16.87 -10.95
C PRO A 90 1.67 -15.42 -11.01
N HIS A 91 2.59 -14.45 -11.04
CA HIS A 91 2.22 -13.03 -11.15
C HIS A 91 1.38 -12.72 -12.41
N ARG A 92 1.50 -13.57 -13.44
CA ARG A 92 0.73 -13.48 -14.68
C ARG A 92 -0.76 -13.78 -14.50
N SER A 93 -1.16 -14.50 -13.45
CA SER A 93 -2.58 -14.81 -13.18
C SER A 93 -3.46 -13.56 -13.08
N ILE A 94 -2.90 -12.42 -12.64
CA ILE A 94 -3.63 -11.15 -12.57
C ILE A 94 -3.97 -10.56 -13.95
N THR A 95 -3.26 -11.01 -14.99
CA THR A 95 -3.40 -10.51 -16.35
C THR A 95 -4.41 -11.30 -17.17
N ASP A 96 -4.91 -12.43 -16.64
CA ASP A 96 -5.83 -13.33 -17.32
C ASP A 96 -7.14 -12.62 -17.69
N PRO A 97 -7.64 -12.75 -18.93
CA PRO A 97 -8.83 -12.04 -19.39
C PRO A 97 -10.07 -12.30 -18.53
N GLU A 98 -10.31 -13.55 -18.14
CA GLU A 98 -11.44 -14.01 -17.34
C GLU A 98 -11.40 -13.41 -15.94
N PHE A 99 -10.21 -13.38 -15.33
CA PHE A 99 -10.01 -12.78 -14.02
C PHE A 99 -10.30 -11.27 -14.05
N LYS A 100 -9.83 -10.55 -15.08
CA LYS A 100 -10.14 -9.12 -15.25
C LYS A 100 -11.63 -8.89 -15.45
N LYS A 101 -12.29 -9.73 -16.26
CA LYS A 101 -13.73 -9.66 -16.50
C LYS A 101 -14.53 -9.85 -15.20
N MET A 102 -14.14 -10.84 -14.39
CA MET A 102 -14.74 -11.10 -13.06
C MET A 102 -14.57 -9.91 -12.10
N LEU A 103 -13.39 -9.26 -12.08
CA LEU A 103 -13.19 -8.07 -11.26
C LEU A 103 -14.05 -6.89 -11.72
N LEU A 104 -14.10 -6.66 -13.03
CA LEU A 104 -14.87 -5.55 -13.61
C LEU A 104 -16.39 -5.76 -13.48
N SER A 105 -16.87 -7.01 -13.44
CA SER A 105 -18.29 -7.28 -13.19
C SER A 105 -18.70 -6.98 -11.74
N LEU A 106 -17.76 -7.04 -10.80
CA LEU A 106 -17.99 -6.63 -9.41
C LEU A 106 -17.84 -5.12 -9.22
N ASN A 107 -16.85 -4.51 -9.90
CA ASN A 107 -16.60 -3.09 -9.82
C ASN A 107 -15.89 -2.59 -11.08
N THR A 108 -16.55 -1.72 -11.83
CA THR A 108 -16.03 -1.16 -13.09
C THR A 108 -14.80 -0.27 -12.89
N ASN A 109 -14.59 0.24 -11.68
CA ASN A 109 -13.41 1.03 -11.28
C ASN A 109 -12.29 0.17 -10.67
N ALA A 110 -12.41 -1.16 -10.67
CA ALA A 110 -11.39 -2.06 -10.16
C ALA A 110 -10.05 -1.86 -10.87
N LEU A 111 -8.96 -1.91 -10.09
CA LEU A 111 -7.63 -1.61 -10.57
C LEU A 111 -7.05 -2.82 -11.31
N LEU A 112 -7.02 -2.74 -12.64
CA LEU A 112 -6.33 -3.73 -13.47
C LEU A 112 -4.83 -3.40 -13.50
N GLN A 113 -4.00 -4.28 -12.96
CA GLN A 113 -2.56 -4.05 -12.85
C GLN A 113 -1.75 -5.05 -13.68
N SER A 114 -0.53 -4.66 -14.00
CA SER A 114 0.43 -5.54 -14.63
C SER A 114 1.07 -6.50 -13.62
N ARG A 115 1.58 -7.64 -14.12
CA ARG A 115 2.36 -8.61 -13.33
C ARG A 115 3.56 -7.94 -12.64
N GLN A 116 4.18 -6.93 -13.27
CA GLN A 116 5.30 -6.19 -12.70
C GLN A 116 4.88 -5.34 -11.50
N THR A 117 3.66 -4.79 -11.52
CA THR A 117 3.17 -4.00 -10.39
C THR A 117 2.82 -4.89 -9.20
N VAL A 118 2.27 -6.08 -9.44
CA VAL A 118 2.10 -7.09 -8.39
C VAL A 118 3.43 -7.48 -7.77
N SER A 119 4.46 -7.75 -8.59
CA SER A 119 5.81 -8.04 -8.09
C SER A 119 6.35 -6.94 -7.17
N ARG A 120 6.25 -5.67 -7.61
CA ARG A 120 6.66 -4.51 -6.79
C ARG A 120 5.85 -4.38 -5.49
N ASP A 121 4.55 -4.67 -5.53
CA ASP A 121 3.69 -4.65 -4.35
C ASP A 121 4.13 -5.72 -3.34
N ILE A 122 4.43 -6.94 -3.80
CA ILE A 122 4.93 -8.04 -2.96
C ILE A 122 6.28 -7.67 -2.33
N ILE A 123 7.23 -7.18 -3.14
CA ILE A 123 8.54 -6.73 -2.65
C ILE A 123 8.38 -5.62 -1.61
N ARG A 124 7.46 -4.67 -1.85
CA ARG A 124 7.20 -3.59 -0.88
C ARG A 124 6.65 -4.14 0.44
N ILE A 125 5.70 -5.08 0.40
CA ILE A 125 5.15 -5.70 1.60
C ILE A 125 6.25 -6.46 2.35
N HIS A 126 7.07 -7.22 1.63
CA HIS A 126 8.22 -7.91 2.19
C HIS A 126 9.15 -6.92 2.92
N ASN A 127 9.64 -5.88 2.23
CA ASN A 127 10.58 -4.92 2.79
C ASN A 127 10.02 -4.14 3.99
N LEU A 128 8.70 -3.90 4.04
CA LEU A 128 8.04 -3.29 5.19
C LEU A 128 7.91 -4.27 6.36
N SER A 129 7.78 -5.56 6.09
CA SER A 129 7.59 -6.60 7.09
C SER A 129 8.92 -7.07 7.70
N THR A 130 10.00 -7.13 6.91
CA THR A 130 11.34 -7.57 7.35
C THR A 130 11.81 -6.92 8.66
N PRO A 131 11.83 -5.57 8.81
CA PRO A 131 12.28 -4.95 10.07
C PRO A 131 11.37 -5.29 11.26
N HIS A 132 10.08 -5.51 11.02
CA HIS A 132 9.15 -5.90 12.07
C HIS A 132 9.40 -7.35 12.52
N ILE A 133 9.60 -8.28 11.58
CA ILE A 133 9.97 -9.67 11.90
C ILE A 133 11.33 -9.72 12.62
N ALA A 134 12.33 -8.95 12.17
CA ALA A 134 13.61 -8.85 12.85
C ALA A 134 13.46 -8.38 14.30
N SER A 135 12.62 -7.37 14.54
CA SER A 135 12.31 -6.89 15.89
C SER A 135 11.64 -7.97 16.75
N ILE A 136 10.69 -8.74 16.19
CA ILE A 136 10.03 -9.85 16.89
C ILE A 136 11.06 -10.90 17.31
N LEU A 137 11.95 -11.30 16.41
CA LEU A 137 12.97 -12.30 16.68
C LEU A 137 14.01 -11.83 17.71
N GLN A 138 14.45 -10.57 17.64
CA GLN A 138 15.40 -9.99 18.60
C GLN A 138 14.82 -9.83 20.01
N GLN A 139 13.52 -9.58 20.12
CA GLN A 139 12.82 -9.42 21.40
C GLN A 139 12.33 -10.74 22.00
N HIS A 140 12.39 -11.83 21.23
CA HIS A 140 11.96 -13.13 21.69
C HIS A 140 12.85 -13.62 22.83
N LYS A 141 12.24 -13.90 23.99
CA LYS A 141 12.96 -14.34 25.20
C LYS A 141 13.26 -15.85 25.22
N GLY A 142 12.59 -16.62 24.36
CA GLY A 142 12.76 -18.08 24.28
C GLY A 142 13.84 -18.50 23.29
N PHE A 143 13.85 -19.79 22.97
CA PHE A 143 14.81 -20.35 22.02
C PHE A 143 14.34 -20.16 20.59
N LEU A 144 15.24 -19.66 19.75
CA LEU A 144 15.10 -19.68 18.30
C LEU A 144 15.82 -20.91 17.76
N HIS A 145 15.10 -21.78 17.06
CA HIS A 145 15.67 -22.90 16.34
C HIS A 145 15.85 -22.51 14.88
N ILE A 146 17.07 -22.63 14.35
CA ILE A 146 17.38 -22.36 12.95
C ILE A 146 17.52 -23.69 12.21
N SER A 147 16.79 -23.84 11.11
CA SER A 147 16.93 -24.97 10.20
C SER A 147 17.45 -24.52 8.85
N PHE A 148 18.16 -25.43 8.21
CA PHE A 148 18.72 -25.25 6.88
C PHE A 148 18.14 -26.34 5.99
N ASP A 149 17.58 -25.95 4.84
CA ASP A 149 17.04 -26.88 3.85
C ASP A 149 17.75 -26.68 2.51
N GLY A 150 18.59 -27.64 2.13
CA GLY A 150 19.35 -27.60 0.90
C GLY A 150 18.93 -28.74 -0.02
N TRP A 151 18.51 -28.42 -1.25
CA TRP A 151 18.17 -29.43 -2.25
C TRP A 151 18.63 -29.04 -3.66
N THR A 152 18.89 -30.04 -4.49
CA THR A 152 19.14 -29.84 -5.92
C THR A 152 17.88 -30.23 -6.69
N ALA A 153 17.32 -29.29 -7.45
CA ALA A 153 16.16 -29.55 -8.29
C ALA A 153 16.52 -30.37 -9.54
N PRO A 154 15.55 -31.01 -10.21
CA PRO A 154 15.79 -31.83 -11.40
C PRO A 154 16.47 -31.11 -12.57
N ASN A 155 16.42 -29.77 -12.59
CA ASN A 155 17.12 -28.94 -13.56
C ASN A 155 18.57 -28.58 -13.15
N VAL A 156 19.13 -29.28 -12.16
CA VAL A 156 20.51 -29.15 -11.66
C VAL A 156 20.77 -27.81 -10.95
N LEU A 157 19.72 -27.05 -10.63
CA LEU A 157 19.85 -25.87 -9.78
C LEU A 157 19.84 -26.29 -8.30
N SER A 158 20.78 -25.76 -7.53
CA SER A 158 20.89 -26.01 -6.10
C SER A 158 20.26 -24.86 -5.33
N PHE A 159 19.35 -25.18 -4.41
CA PHE A 159 18.66 -24.22 -3.59
C PHE A 159 19.05 -24.42 -2.13
N PHE A 160 19.06 -23.32 -1.38
CA PHE A 160 19.33 -23.29 0.04
C PHE A 160 18.38 -22.33 0.75
N GLY A 161 17.53 -22.89 1.62
CA GLY A 161 16.63 -22.16 2.50
C GLY A 161 17.18 -22.09 3.92
N ILE A 162 16.95 -20.95 4.56
CA ILE A 162 17.17 -20.75 5.99
C ILE A 162 15.83 -20.40 6.62
N ASP A 163 15.42 -21.17 7.61
CA ASP A 163 14.18 -20.95 8.34
C ASP A 163 14.45 -20.82 9.84
N VAL A 164 13.64 -20.01 10.51
CA VAL A 164 13.63 -19.89 11.96
C VAL A 164 12.30 -20.34 12.51
N HIS A 165 12.36 -21.09 13.61
CA HIS A 165 11.22 -21.65 14.32
C HIS A 165 11.30 -21.28 15.80
N TYR A 166 10.18 -20.89 16.39
CA TYR A 166 10.08 -20.65 17.83
C TYR A 166 8.64 -20.88 18.32
N ALA A 167 8.48 -21.11 19.62
CA ALA A 167 7.17 -21.16 20.26
C ALA A 167 6.79 -19.76 20.76
N ASP A 168 5.61 -19.26 20.37
CA ASP A 168 5.10 -17.99 20.89
C ASP A 168 4.69 -18.11 22.37
N GLU A 169 4.30 -16.98 22.98
CA GLU A 169 3.85 -16.93 24.39
C GLU A 169 2.61 -17.81 24.69
N ARG A 170 1.90 -18.24 23.64
CA ARG A 170 0.72 -19.11 23.73
C ARG A 170 1.06 -20.57 23.45
N GLY A 171 2.33 -20.89 23.19
CA GLY A 171 2.80 -22.22 22.85
C GLY A 171 2.57 -22.64 21.39
N ASN A 172 2.22 -21.71 20.50
CA ASN A 172 2.09 -22.01 19.07
C ASN A 172 3.45 -21.98 18.39
N LEU A 173 3.69 -22.94 17.51
CA LEU A 173 4.88 -22.93 16.65
C LEU A 173 4.74 -21.84 15.58
N VAL A 174 5.69 -20.91 15.55
CA VAL A 174 5.80 -19.86 14.55
C VAL A 174 7.06 -20.10 13.73
N SER A 175 6.92 -19.97 12.41
CA SER A 175 8.00 -20.21 11.45
C SER A 175 8.13 -19.04 10.48
N PHE A 176 9.37 -18.63 10.20
CA PHE A 176 9.68 -17.67 9.15
C PHE A 176 10.82 -18.17 8.28
N THR A 177 10.66 -18.09 6.97
CA THR A 177 11.78 -18.20 6.03
C THR A 177 12.57 -16.89 6.06
N LEU A 178 13.85 -16.99 6.46
CA LEU A 178 14.76 -15.87 6.60
C LEU A 178 15.44 -15.53 5.27
N ASP A 179 15.87 -16.55 4.55
CA ASP A 179 16.51 -16.39 3.25
C ASP A 179 16.27 -17.61 2.35
N PHE A 180 16.37 -17.38 1.04
CA PHE A 180 16.24 -18.39 0.02
C PHE A 180 17.19 -18.09 -1.14
N VAL A 181 18.24 -18.92 -1.27
CA VAL A 181 19.30 -18.74 -2.26
C VAL A 181 19.19 -19.82 -3.34
N PRO A 182 19.05 -19.44 -4.62
CA PRO A 182 19.06 -20.36 -5.76
C PRO A 182 20.45 -20.60 -6.36
#